data_AF-A0A2V6WGC2-F1
#
_entry.id   AF-A0A2V6WGC2-F1
#
_cell.length_a   1.000
_cell.length_b   1.000
_cell.length_c   1.000
_cell.angle_alpha   90.00
_cell.angle_beta   90.00
_cell.angle_gamma   90.00
#
_symmetry.space_group_name_H-M   'P 1'
#
loop_
_entity.id
_entity.type
_entity.pdbx_description
1 polymer ?
#
loop_
_entity_poly.entity_id
_entity_poly.type
_entity_poly.pdbx_seq_one_letter_code
_entity_poly.pdbx_strand_id
1 'polypeptide(L)'
;MMQRRRVLVLLAAAAARLSVPARAHAQPSADQVLSDMHLSAGDRRKVLGGEFVTAEVPSVSERDLSFAIAFLVKTAPASLGMSGNLVTADSQVQSWGELKGTGSAADFAKLKLTSDEARALSNAKPGDALNLSADEIAALKGSGGSPEAVLDALRKLLLARHQAYRASGLAGIAPYDRGGGRTTDHAADLRKASEASAGLKKYVPAFQAALLGYPKATVPQM
;
A
#
# COMPACT_ATOMS: atom_id res chain seq x y z
N MET A 1 -46.80 41.75 -55.38
CA MET A 1 -46.32 42.52 -54.21
C MET A 1 -45.30 41.65 -53.47
N MET A 2 -44.03 41.78 -53.81
CA MET A 2 -43.03 42.67 -53.18
C MET A 2 -42.65 42.29 -51.75
N GLN A 3 -41.35 42.01 -51.61
CA GLN A 3 -40.59 41.62 -50.43
C GLN A 3 -40.52 42.68 -49.33
N ARG A 4 -40.14 42.24 -48.12
CA ARG A 4 -39.08 42.76 -47.19
C ARG A 4 -39.33 42.10 -45.81
N ARG A 5 -38.37 41.58 -45.02
CA ARG A 5 -36.90 41.63 -44.94
C ARG A 5 -36.41 40.47 -44.04
N ARG A 6 -35.15 40.09 -44.27
CA ARG A 6 -34.34 39.03 -43.63
C ARG A 6 -33.74 39.48 -42.29
N VAL A 7 -33.55 38.55 -41.35
CA VAL A 7 -32.38 38.38 -40.42
C VAL A 7 -32.36 36.89 -40.05
N LEU A 8 -31.47 36.04 -40.61
CA LEU A 8 -30.15 35.61 -40.09
C LEU A 8 -30.24 35.01 -38.65
N VAL A 9 -29.69 33.86 -38.25
CA VAL A 9 -28.60 32.98 -38.72
C VAL A 9 -28.71 31.61 -38.00
N LEU A 10 -28.24 30.58 -38.71
CA LEU A 10 -27.80 29.24 -38.29
C LEU A 10 -27.43 29.00 -36.81
N LEU A 11 -27.82 27.84 -36.29
CA LEU A 11 -26.95 26.99 -35.47
C LEU A 11 -27.41 25.52 -35.53
N ALA A 12 -27.06 24.87 -36.65
CA ALA A 12 -26.90 23.43 -36.70
C ALA A 12 -25.52 23.11 -36.09
N ALA A 13 -25.49 22.75 -34.81
CA ALA A 13 -24.30 22.18 -34.18
C ALA A 13 -24.55 20.70 -33.96
N ALA A 14 -23.91 19.91 -34.82
CA ALA A 14 -23.88 18.46 -34.79
C ALA A 14 -23.45 17.96 -33.40
N ALA A 15 -24.33 17.21 -32.73
CA ALA A 15 -23.95 16.35 -31.62
C ALA A 15 -23.30 15.07 -32.17
N ALA A 16 -22.18 15.22 -32.88
CA ALA A 16 -21.26 14.13 -33.10
C ALA A 16 -20.53 13.90 -31.77
N ARG A 17 -21.07 13.01 -30.95
CA ARG A 17 -20.31 12.42 -29.86
C ARG A 17 -19.11 11.72 -30.49
N LEU A 18 -17.96 12.37 -30.44
CA LEU A 18 -16.67 11.72 -30.63
C LEU A 18 -16.54 10.70 -29.50
N SER A 19 -16.98 9.48 -29.79
CA SER A 19 -16.49 8.28 -29.11
C SER A 19 -14.99 8.24 -29.40
N VAL A 20 -14.18 8.91 -28.58
CA VAL A 20 -12.74 8.72 -28.61
C VAL A 20 -12.55 7.26 -28.24
N PRO A 21 -12.11 6.37 -29.16
CA PRO A 21 -11.77 5.03 -28.77
C PRO A 21 -10.67 5.17 -27.72
N ALA A 22 -10.89 4.61 -26.53
CA ALA A 22 -9.82 4.43 -25.57
C ALA A 22 -8.69 3.74 -26.35
N ARG A 23 -7.57 4.43 -26.56
CA ARG A 23 -6.39 3.80 -27.14
C ARG A 23 -6.04 2.69 -26.17
N ALA A 24 -6.30 1.45 -26.58
CA ALA A 24 -5.68 0.30 -25.94
C ALA A 24 -4.18 0.54 -26.08
N HIS A 25 -3.54 1.00 -25.01
CA HIS A 25 -2.09 1.03 -24.96
C HIS A 25 -1.65 -0.39 -25.24
N ALA A 26 -0.86 -0.59 -26.29
CA ALA A 26 -0.27 -1.89 -26.58
C ALA A 26 0.42 -2.35 -25.29
N GLN A 27 0.04 -3.53 -24.79
CA GLN A 27 0.65 -4.08 -23.59
C GLN A 27 2.15 -4.21 -23.84
N PRO A 28 2.99 -3.85 -22.86
CA PRO A 28 4.43 -3.98 -23.04
C PRO A 28 4.80 -5.45 -23.24
N SER A 29 5.80 -5.71 -24.08
CA SER A 29 6.36 -7.05 -24.17
C SER A 29 7.12 -7.38 -22.87
N ALA A 30 7.27 -8.67 -22.58
CA ALA A 30 8.07 -9.10 -21.44
C ALA A 30 9.52 -8.58 -21.53
N ASP A 31 10.13 -8.61 -22.72
CA ASP A 31 11.49 -8.07 -22.92
C ASP A 31 11.55 -6.57 -22.66
N GLN A 32 10.54 -5.80 -23.06
CA GLN A 32 10.47 -4.36 -22.80
C GLN A 32 10.39 -4.08 -21.29
N VAL A 33 9.55 -4.80 -20.55
CA VAL A 33 9.44 -4.66 -19.09
C VAL A 33 10.78 -4.99 -18.43
N LEU A 34 11.40 -6.12 -18.79
CA LEU A 34 12.67 -6.54 -18.21
C LEU A 34 13.81 -5.55 -18.55
N SER A 35 13.79 -4.97 -19.75
CA SER A 35 14.75 -3.93 -20.15
C SER A 35 14.57 -2.65 -19.34
N ASP A 36 13.32 -2.22 -19.10
CA ASP A 36 13.05 -1.05 -18.27
C ASP A 36 13.37 -1.27 -16.78
N MET A 37 13.40 -2.53 -16.34
CA MET A 37 13.90 -2.94 -15.02
C MET A 37 15.43 -3.02 -14.96
N HIS A 38 16.12 -2.62 -16.04
CA HIS A 38 17.58 -2.61 -16.15
C HIS A 38 18.24 -3.99 -16.06
N LEU A 39 17.51 -5.08 -16.36
CA LEU A 39 18.12 -6.40 -16.47
C LEU A 39 19.07 -6.46 -17.65
N SER A 40 20.22 -7.10 -17.45
CA SER A 40 21.21 -7.33 -18.51
C SER A 40 20.62 -8.15 -19.65
N ALA A 41 21.15 -8.02 -20.87
CA ALA A 41 20.68 -8.82 -22.00
C ALA A 41 20.83 -10.34 -21.76
N GLY A 42 21.81 -10.75 -20.95
CA GLY A 42 21.97 -12.14 -20.50
C GLY A 42 20.79 -12.59 -19.64
N ASP A 43 20.47 -11.80 -18.63
CA ASP A 43 19.39 -12.08 -17.68
C ASP A 43 18.02 -12.07 -18.33
N ARG A 44 17.76 -11.13 -19.24
CA ARG A 44 16.50 -11.11 -20.00
C ARG A 44 16.30 -12.39 -20.79
N ARG A 45 17.34 -12.89 -21.46
CA ARG A 45 17.26 -14.16 -22.21
C ARG A 45 16.94 -15.34 -21.29
N LYS A 46 17.56 -15.41 -20.11
CA LYS A 46 17.27 -16.43 -19.10
C LYS A 46 15.81 -16.39 -18.64
N VAL A 47 15.32 -15.20 -18.27
CA VAL A 47 13.92 -15.01 -17.82
C VAL A 47 12.92 -15.39 -18.92
N LEU A 48 13.16 -14.96 -20.16
CA LEU A 48 12.32 -15.32 -21.31
C LEU A 48 12.39 -16.83 -21.62
N GLY A 49 13.52 -17.47 -21.32
CA GLY A 49 13.71 -18.92 -21.35
C GLY A 49 12.97 -19.68 -20.24
N GLY A 50 12.46 -18.98 -19.21
CA GLY A 50 11.76 -19.57 -18.07
C GLY A 50 12.62 -19.80 -16.83
N GLU A 51 13.84 -19.27 -16.79
CA GLU A 51 14.71 -19.33 -15.62
C GLU A 51 14.40 -18.20 -14.62
N PHE A 52 14.75 -18.45 -13.35
CA PHE A 52 14.76 -17.43 -12.31
C PHE A 52 16.09 -16.69 -12.36
N VAL A 53 16.03 -15.37 -12.30
CA VAL A 53 17.20 -14.51 -12.17
C VAL A 53 17.08 -13.63 -10.94
N THR A 54 18.18 -13.51 -10.19
CA THR A 54 18.37 -12.49 -9.17
C THR A 54 19.28 -11.40 -9.73
N ALA A 55 18.87 -10.15 -9.63
CA ALA A 55 19.64 -8.99 -10.04
C ALA A 55 19.74 -7.97 -8.89
N GLU A 56 20.84 -7.25 -8.82
CA GLU A 56 20.95 -6.11 -7.91
C GLU A 56 20.12 -4.93 -8.44
N VAL A 57 19.45 -4.21 -7.54
CA VAL A 57 18.73 -2.99 -7.87
C VAL A 57 19.18 -1.85 -6.96
N PRO A 58 19.17 -0.60 -7.44
CA PRO A 58 19.53 0.54 -6.62
C PRO A 58 18.64 0.62 -5.38
N SER A 59 19.27 0.91 -4.25
CA SER A 59 18.53 1.13 -3.00
C SER A 59 17.83 2.49 -3.01
N VAL A 60 16.62 2.55 -2.47
CA VAL A 60 15.89 3.81 -2.29
C VAL A 60 16.10 4.37 -0.89
N SER A 61 16.56 3.59 0.08
CA SER A 61 16.91 4.03 1.44
C SER A 61 18.11 3.26 1.99
N GLU A 62 18.83 3.83 2.96
CA GLU A 62 19.92 3.10 3.65
C GLU A 62 19.43 1.86 4.43
N ARG A 63 18.11 1.72 4.58
CA ARG A 63 17.45 0.63 5.31
C ARG A 63 16.83 -0.41 4.39
N ASP A 64 17.06 -0.33 3.08
CA ASP A 64 16.53 -1.34 2.15
C ASP A 64 17.51 -2.50 1.96
N LEU A 65 16.94 -3.70 1.90
CA LEU A 65 17.58 -4.84 1.26
C LEU A 65 17.11 -4.89 -0.20
N SER A 66 17.98 -4.53 -1.14
CA SER A 66 17.59 -4.28 -2.53
C SER A 66 18.12 -5.34 -3.49
N PHE A 67 17.23 -6.21 -3.95
CA PHE A 67 17.45 -7.10 -5.08
C PHE A 67 16.13 -7.32 -5.83
N ALA A 68 16.21 -7.64 -7.11
CA ALA A 68 15.08 -8.07 -7.93
C ALA A 68 15.17 -9.57 -8.19
N ILE A 69 14.05 -10.27 -8.08
CA ILE A 69 13.88 -11.61 -8.64
C ILE A 69 12.95 -11.47 -9.85
N ALA A 70 13.38 -11.97 -11.00
CA ALA A 70 12.60 -11.97 -12.23
C ALA A 70 12.42 -13.40 -12.74
N PHE A 71 11.19 -13.72 -13.13
CA PHE A 71 10.81 -14.95 -13.82
C PHE A 71 9.53 -14.69 -14.62
N LEU A 72 9.32 -15.45 -15.69
CA LEU A 72 8.15 -15.28 -16.56
C LEU A 72 7.05 -16.27 -16.19
N VAL A 73 5.90 -15.74 -15.77
CA VAL A 73 4.66 -16.53 -15.62
C VAL A 73 3.93 -16.56 -16.96
N LYS A 74 3.86 -17.75 -17.57
CA LYS A 74 3.20 -17.96 -18.88
C LYS A 74 1.68 -18.11 -18.80
N THR A 75 1.15 -18.12 -17.58
CA THR A 75 -0.27 -18.27 -17.27
C THR A 75 -0.97 -16.92 -17.33
N ALA A 76 -2.19 -16.86 -17.89
CA ALA A 76 -2.96 -15.62 -17.94
C ALA A 76 -3.25 -15.10 -16.52
N PRO A 77 -3.24 -13.77 -16.29
CA PRO A 77 -3.52 -13.21 -14.97
C PRO A 77 -4.83 -13.69 -14.34
N ALA A 78 -5.88 -13.87 -15.14
CA ALA A 78 -7.19 -14.36 -14.67
C ALA A 78 -7.16 -15.79 -14.11
N SER A 79 -6.16 -16.59 -14.50
CA SER A 79 -5.93 -17.94 -13.99
C SER A 79 -4.95 -17.99 -12.81
N LEU A 80 -4.35 -16.84 -12.44
CA LEU A 80 -3.64 -16.73 -11.17
C LEU A 80 -4.71 -16.67 -10.08
N GLY A 81 -5.01 -17.83 -9.50
CA GLY A 81 -5.90 -17.95 -8.37
C GLY A 81 -5.33 -17.20 -7.17
N MET A 82 -5.60 -15.90 -7.07
CA MET A 82 -5.41 -15.10 -5.86
C MET A 82 -6.49 -15.55 -4.85
N SER A 83 -6.36 -16.77 -4.33
CA SER A 83 -7.31 -17.30 -3.36
C SER A 83 -7.21 -16.51 -2.06
N GLY A 84 -8.31 -15.90 -1.63
CA GLY A 84 -8.41 -14.96 -0.50
C GLY A 84 -8.19 -15.55 0.90
N ASN A 85 -7.46 -16.65 1.03
CA ASN A 85 -7.20 -17.33 2.30
C ASN A 85 -5.83 -17.02 2.90
N LEU A 86 -5.13 -15.97 2.42
CA LEU A 86 -3.78 -15.63 2.92
C LEU A 86 -3.73 -15.45 4.44
N VAL A 87 -4.82 -14.91 5.03
CA VAL A 87 -4.92 -14.70 6.48
C VAL A 87 -5.11 -16.01 7.25
N THR A 88 -5.77 -17.01 6.66
CA THR A 88 -6.05 -18.30 7.33
C THR A 88 -5.03 -19.39 6.99
N ALA A 89 -4.18 -19.17 6.00
CA ALA A 89 -3.11 -20.09 5.61
C ALA A 89 -1.93 -20.10 6.58
N ASP A 90 -1.73 -19.01 7.34
CA ASP A 90 -0.65 -18.89 8.31
C ASP A 90 -1.07 -19.40 9.70
N SER A 91 -0.45 -20.48 10.15
CA SER A 91 -0.67 -21.07 11.48
C SER A 91 -0.34 -20.15 12.65
N GLN A 92 0.42 -19.08 12.42
CA GLN A 92 0.74 -18.07 13.44
C GLN A 92 -0.40 -17.07 13.65
N VAL A 93 -1.37 -17.01 12.74
CA VAL A 93 -2.56 -16.15 12.88
C VAL A 93 -3.51 -16.75 13.91
N GLN A 94 -3.49 -16.19 15.12
CA GLN A 94 -4.33 -16.67 16.22
C GLN A 94 -5.78 -16.20 16.11
N SER A 95 -6.03 -15.04 15.50
CA SER A 95 -7.37 -14.51 15.26
C SER A 95 -7.35 -13.44 14.16
N TRP A 96 -8.50 -13.20 13.52
CA TRP A 96 -8.67 -12.16 12.52
C TRP A 96 -10.07 -11.53 12.58
N GLY A 97 -10.18 -10.32 12.02
CA GLY A 97 -11.42 -9.56 11.90
C GLY A 97 -11.24 -8.41 10.91
N GLU A 98 -12.35 -7.90 10.40
CA GLU A 98 -12.37 -6.78 9.46
C GLU A 98 -12.67 -5.47 10.21
N LEU A 99 -11.87 -4.43 9.97
CA LEU A 99 -12.14 -3.07 10.43
C LEU A 99 -12.88 -2.30 9.33
N LYS A 100 -14.14 -1.93 9.58
CA LYS A 100 -14.95 -1.16 8.61
C LYS A 100 -14.95 0.33 8.95
N GLY A 101 -14.90 1.18 7.92
CA GLY A 101 -15.03 2.63 8.07
C GLY A 101 -13.93 3.25 8.93
N THR A 102 -14.30 3.79 10.09
CA THR A 102 -13.38 4.36 11.10
C THR A 102 -12.97 3.35 12.17
N GLY A 103 -13.63 2.18 12.21
CA GLY A 103 -13.46 1.19 13.28
C GLY A 103 -13.99 1.65 14.63
N SER A 104 -14.02 0.72 15.58
CA SER A 104 -14.44 0.88 16.96
C SER A 104 -13.64 -0.04 17.89
N ALA A 105 -13.69 0.21 19.20
CA ALA A 105 -13.05 -0.67 20.17
C ALA A 105 -13.62 -2.11 20.15
N ALA A 106 -14.89 -2.25 19.77
CA ALA A 106 -15.57 -3.54 19.68
C ALA A 106 -14.97 -4.45 18.59
N ASP A 107 -14.38 -3.86 17.55
CA ASP A 107 -13.75 -4.64 16.47
C ASP A 107 -12.51 -5.43 16.95
N PHE A 108 -11.94 -5.02 18.09
CA PHE A 108 -10.81 -5.70 18.73
C PHE A 108 -11.23 -6.63 19.88
N ALA A 109 -12.53 -6.96 20.01
CA ALA A 109 -13.03 -7.79 21.11
C ALA A 109 -12.41 -9.19 21.15
N LYS A 110 -11.99 -9.72 20.00
CA LYS A 110 -11.30 -11.04 19.90
C LYS A 110 -9.83 -10.98 20.28
N LEU A 111 -9.22 -9.80 20.36
CA LEU A 111 -7.82 -9.64 20.77
C LEU A 111 -7.67 -10.06 22.23
N LYS A 112 -6.70 -10.93 22.47
CA LYS A 112 -6.32 -11.43 23.79
C LYS A 112 -4.83 -11.23 23.97
N LEU A 113 -4.41 -11.08 25.22
CA LEU A 113 -3.00 -11.10 25.61
C LEU A 113 -2.81 -12.20 26.65
N THR A 114 -1.69 -12.90 26.53
CA THR A 114 -1.13 -13.67 27.63
C THR A 114 -0.56 -12.72 28.70
N SER A 115 -0.34 -13.22 29.91
CA SER A 115 0.28 -12.43 30.98
C SER A 115 1.69 -11.94 30.62
N ASP A 116 2.43 -12.71 29.83
CA ASP A 116 3.79 -12.35 29.41
C ASP A 116 3.78 -11.25 28.35
N GLU A 117 2.86 -11.30 27.38
CA GLU A 117 2.67 -10.22 26.40
C GLU A 117 2.20 -8.93 27.06
N ALA A 118 1.26 -9.01 28.00
CA ALA A 118 0.84 -7.86 28.78
C ALA A 118 2.00 -7.22 29.54
N ARG A 119 2.86 -8.04 30.17
CA ARG A 119 4.06 -7.58 30.86
C ARG A 119 5.08 -6.97 29.89
N ALA A 120 5.25 -7.54 28.71
CA ALA A 120 6.16 -7.00 27.70
C ALA A 120 5.70 -5.62 27.20
N LEU A 121 4.41 -5.47 26.94
CA LEU A 121 3.81 -4.21 26.49
C LEU A 121 3.80 -3.14 27.60
N SER A 122 3.46 -3.51 28.85
CA SER A 122 3.49 -2.56 29.97
C SER A 122 4.89 -2.08 30.31
N ASN A 123 5.91 -2.86 29.95
CA ASN A 123 7.32 -2.52 30.11
C ASN A 123 7.97 -2.05 28.81
N ALA A 124 7.16 -1.69 27.79
CA ALA A 124 7.66 -1.22 26.51
C ALA A 124 8.67 -0.07 26.72
N LYS A 125 9.72 -0.09 25.90
CA LYS A 125 10.77 0.92 25.87
C LYS A 125 11.06 1.29 24.43
N PRO A 126 11.56 2.50 24.19
CA PRO A 126 12.16 2.85 22.92
C PRO A 126 13.20 1.80 22.48
N GLY A 127 13.20 1.43 21.20
CA GLY A 127 14.11 0.44 20.65
C GLY A 127 13.54 -0.35 19.48
N ASP A 128 14.16 -1.50 19.20
CA ASP A 128 13.84 -2.32 18.03
C ASP A 128 12.90 -3.49 18.34
N ALA A 129 12.66 -3.78 19.63
CA ALA A 129 11.84 -4.91 20.04
C ALA A 129 10.35 -4.72 19.73
N LEU A 130 9.85 -3.48 19.83
CA LEU A 130 8.46 -3.14 19.57
C LEU A 130 8.38 -1.94 18.60
N ASN A 131 7.48 -2.04 17.64
CA ASN A 131 7.19 -0.99 16.68
C ASN A 131 6.16 -0.02 17.25
N LEU A 132 6.60 0.87 18.14
CA LEU A 132 5.76 1.82 18.87
C LEU A 132 6.33 3.25 18.79
N SER A 133 5.46 4.25 18.75
CA SER A 133 5.84 5.66 18.94
C SER A 133 6.08 5.98 20.42
N ALA A 134 6.64 7.16 20.71
CA ALA A 134 6.87 7.61 22.09
C ALA A 134 5.56 7.72 22.89
N ASP A 135 4.50 8.28 22.29
CA ASP A 135 3.19 8.44 22.94
C ASP A 135 2.54 7.08 23.24
N GLU A 136 2.71 6.12 22.33
CA GLU A 136 2.21 4.76 22.49
C GLU A 136 2.92 4.01 23.62
N ILE A 137 4.24 4.16 23.71
CA ILE A 137 5.03 3.63 24.82
C ILE A 137 4.54 4.24 26.14
N ALA A 138 4.33 5.56 26.19
CA ALA A 138 3.83 6.24 27.38
C ALA A 138 2.43 5.73 27.79
N ALA A 139 1.52 5.57 26.83
CA ALA A 139 0.16 5.07 27.08
C ALA A 139 0.15 3.63 27.64
N LEU A 140 0.97 2.73 27.08
CA LEU A 140 1.07 1.36 27.55
C LEU A 140 1.68 1.28 28.95
N LYS A 141 2.72 2.05 29.24
CA LYS A 141 3.33 2.11 30.58
C LYS A 141 2.39 2.72 31.62
N GLY A 142 1.59 3.70 31.22
CA GLY A 142 0.60 4.36 32.07
C GLY A 142 -0.65 3.53 32.37
N SER A 143 -0.82 2.36 31.75
CA SER A 143 -2.03 1.54 31.89
C SER A 143 -2.17 0.79 33.22
N GLY A 144 -1.18 0.84 34.11
CA GLY A 144 -1.25 0.20 35.43
C GLY A 144 -0.87 -1.29 35.45
N GLY A 145 -0.47 -1.86 34.32
CA GLY A 145 0.27 -3.13 34.25
C GLY A 145 -0.54 -4.42 34.44
N SER A 146 -1.83 -4.36 34.79
CA SER A 146 -2.69 -5.55 34.74
C SER A 146 -2.94 -5.96 33.28
N PRO A 147 -3.08 -7.26 32.98
CA PRO A 147 -3.34 -7.71 31.61
C PRO A 147 -4.55 -7.06 30.95
N GLU A 148 -5.62 -6.84 31.71
CA GLU A 148 -6.86 -6.23 31.21
C GLU A 148 -6.67 -4.76 30.86
N ALA A 149 -5.96 -4.00 31.70
CA ALA A 149 -5.73 -2.59 31.47
C ALA A 149 -4.73 -2.35 30.32
N VAL A 150 -3.70 -3.19 30.21
CA VAL A 150 -2.78 -3.19 29.07
C VAL A 150 -3.51 -3.55 27.78
N LEU A 151 -4.40 -4.54 27.80
CA LEU A 151 -5.21 -4.92 26.64
C LEU A 151 -6.13 -3.78 26.20
N ASP A 152 -6.78 -3.08 27.14
CA ASP A 152 -7.61 -1.92 26.83
C ASP A 152 -6.79 -0.77 26.20
N ALA A 153 -5.61 -0.48 26.76
CA ALA A 153 -4.68 0.49 26.20
C ALA A 153 -4.22 0.10 24.78
N LEU A 154 -3.91 -1.18 24.56
CA LEU A 154 -3.54 -1.70 23.24
C LEU A 154 -4.69 -1.56 22.22
N ARG A 155 -5.93 -1.89 22.60
CA ARG A 155 -7.10 -1.72 21.72
C ARG A 155 -7.30 -0.27 21.32
N LYS A 156 -7.17 0.67 22.27
CA LYS A 156 -7.25 2.11 22.00
C LYS A 156 -6.16 2.59 21.05
N LEU A 157 -4.92 2.13 21.27
CA LEU A 157 -3.78 2.42 20.41
C LEU A 157 -4.00 1.92 18.98
N LEU A 158 -4.40 0.66 18.80
CA LEU A 158 -4.64 0.07 17.48
C LEU A 158 -5.77 0.77 16.73
N LEU A 159 -6.85 1.13 17.45
CA LEU A 159 -7.93 1.93 16.90
C LEU A 159 -7.43 3.31 16.45
N ALA A 160 -6.64 4.00 17.26
CA ALA A 160 -6.08 5.30 16.93
C ALA A 160 -5.17 5.23 15.68
N ARG A 161 -4.33 4.20 15.56
CA ARG A 161 -3.52 3.95 14.35
C ARG A 161 -4.39 3.80 13.10
N HIS A 162 -5.42 2.95 13.18
CA HIS A 162 -6.36 2.74 12.09
C HIS A 162 -7.02 4.06 11.67
N GLN A 163 -7.53 4.83 12.63
CA GLN A 163 -8.20 6.09 12.38
C GLN A 163 -7.25 7.14 11.77
N ALA A 164 -6.04 7.28 12.29
CA ALA A 164 -5.04 8.19 11.76
C ALA A 164 -4.66 7.84 10.31
N TYR A 165 -4.44 6.54 10.03
CA TYR A 165 -4.16 6.06 8.67
C TYR A 165 -5.35 6.27 7.71
N ARG A 166 -6.58 5.99 8.15
CA ARG A 166 -7.80 6.27 7.35
C ARG A 166 -7.94 7.76 7.04
N ALA A 167 -7.62 8.62 8.01
CA ALA A 167 -7.74 10.06 7.88
C ALA A 167 -6.64 10.70 7.01
N SER A 168 -5.42 10.16 7.00
CA SER A 168 -4.25 10.83 6.42
C SER A 168 -3.32 9.95 5.57
N GLY A 169 -3.67 8.68 5.34
CA GLY A 169 -2.82 7.70 4.65
C GLY A 169 -1.50 7.50 5.38
N LEU A 170 -0.40 7.38 4.62
CA LEU A 170 0.93 7.24 5.19
C LEU A 170 1.28 8.35 6.19
N ALA A 171 0.81 9.59 5.98
CA ALA A 171 1.07 10.68 6.93
C ALA A 171 0.39 10.50 8.30
N GLY A 172 -0.54 9.55 8.43
CA GLY A 172 -1.15 9.18 9.71
C GLY A 172 -0.37 8.12 10.50
N ILE A 173 0.72 7.56 9.95
CA ILE A 173 1.57 6.60 10.65
C ILE A 173 2.63 7.38 11.42
N ALA A 174 2.59 7.29 12.75
CA ALA A 174 3.59 7.92 13.60
C ALA A 174 4.97 7.25 13.47
N PRO A 175 6.08 8.00 13.53
CA PRO A 175 7.41 7.43 13.62
C PRO A 175 7.57 6.56 14.87
N TYR A 176 8.29 5.44 14.74
CA TYR A 176 8.60 4.57 15.87
C TYR A 176 9.83 5.05 16.62
N ASP A 177 9.78 5.01 17.94
CA ASP A 177 10.88 5.43 18.80
C ASP A 177 11.91 4.29 18.95
N ARG A 178 13.13 4.55 18.49
CA ARG A 178 14.26 3.59 18.52
C ARG A 178 15.23 3.86 19.67
N GLY A 179 14.91 4.80 20.54
CA GLY A 179 15.74 5.18 21.67
C GLY A 179 16.98 5.99 21.28
N GLY A 180 17.58 6.63 22.27
CA GLY A 180 18.73 7.51 22.07
C GLY A 180 18.41 8.72 21.18
N GLY A 181 17.16 9.20 21.20
CA GLY A 181 16.68 10.30 20.35
C GLY A 181 16.46 9.92 18.87
N ARG A 182 16.62 8.64 18.50
CA ARG A 182 16.41 8.17 17.13
C ARG A 182 14.98 7.73 16.92
N THR A 183 14.45 7.99 15.73
CA THR A 183 13.15 7.50 15.29
C THR A 183 13.25 6.82 13.94
N THR A 184 12.28 5.96 13.62
CA THR A 184 12.11 5.38 12.29
C THR A 184 10.79 5.82 11.70
N ASP A 185 10.86 6.54 10.59
CA ASP A 185 9.69 6.98 9.82
C ASP A 185 9.43 6.02 8.64
N HIS A 186 8.75 4.92 8.94
CA HIS A 186 8.35 3.95 7.90
C HIS A 186 7.38 4.54 6.87
N ALA A 187 6.63 5.59 7.23
CA ALA A 187 5.74 6.26 6.29
C ALA A 187 6.54 6.96 5.19
N ALA A 188 7.63 7.62 5.56
CA ALA A 188 8.55 8.22 4.61
C ALA A 188 9.21 7.18 3.71
N ASP A 189 9.63 6.05 4.25
CA ASP A 189 10.26 4.98 3.46
C ASP A 189 9.28 4.35 2.46
N LEU A 190 8.07 4.00 2.92
CA LEU A 190 7.02 3.44 2.05
C LEU A 190 6.63 4.43 0.94
N ARG A 191 6.56 5.72 1.27
CA ARG A 191 6.30 6.77 0.27
C ARG A 191 7.43 6.83 -0.75
N LYS A 192 8.68 6.87 -0.30
CA LYS A 192 9.86 6.93 -1.17
C LYS A 192 9.94 5.71 -2.09
N ALA A 193 9.67 4.51 -1.58
CA ALA A 193 9.61 3.29 -2.39
C ALA A 193 8.49 3.34 -3.44
N SER A 194 7.32 3.85 -3.07
CA SER A 194 6.19 4.00 -3.98
C SER A 194 6.45 5.05 -5.08
N GLU A 195 7.13 6.15 -4.73
CA GLU A 195 7.54 7.22 -5.65
C GLU A 195 8.63 6.75 -6.62
N ALA A 196 9.59 5.97 -6.12
CA ALA A 196 10.70 5.42 -6.90
C ALA A 196 10.29 4.28 -7.84
N SER A 197 9.05 3.78 -7.75
CA SER A 197 8.56 2.68 -8.59
C SER A 197 8.29 3.13 -10.04
N ALA A 198 9.37 3.24 -10.83
CA ALA A 198 9.33 3.67 -12.23
C ALA A 198 8.45 2.77 -13.10
N GLY A 199 8.47 1.46 -12.87
CA GLY A 199 7.63 0.50 -13.58
C GLY A 199 6.13 0.74 -13.37
N LEU A 200 5.71 0.96 -12.12
CA LEU A 200 4.31 1.28 -11.82
C LEU A 200 3.89 2.61 -12.45
N LYS A 201 4.74 3.64 -12.36
CA LYS A 201 4.48 4.94 -12.98
C LYS A 201 4.35 4.83 -14.51
N LYS A 202 5.16 3.99 -15.16
CA LYS A 202 5.16 3.82 -16.62
C LYS A 202 3.97 2.99 -17.12
N TYR A 203 3.68 1.89 -16.45
CA TYR A 203 2.75 0.86 -16.97
C TYR A 203 1.36 0.89 -16.35
N VAL A 204 1.26 1.31 -15.09
CA VAL A 204 -0.02 1.37 -14.34
C VAL A 204 -0.10 2.66 -13.52
N PRO A 205 0.01 3.85 -14.16
CA PRO A 205 0.11 5.14 -13.45
C PRO A 205 -1.10 5.42 -12.53
N ALA A 206 -2.30 4.98 -12.91
CA ALA A 206 -3.49 5.10 -12.06
C ALA A 206 -3.36 4.29 -10.75
N PHE A 207 -2.76 3.10 -10.83
CA PHE A 207 -2.48 2.28 -9.65
C PHE A 207 -1.39 2.90 -8.79
N GLN A 208 -0.32 3.45 -9.38
CA GLN A 208 0.72 4.15 -8.62
C GLN A 208 0.14 5.36 -7.86
N ALA A 209 -0.70 6.16 -8.52
CA ALA A 209 -1.37 7.29 -7.90
C ALA A 209 -2.31 6.83 -6.77
N ALA A 210 -3.05 5.74 -6.97
CA ALA A 210 -3.88 5.15 -5.93
C ALA A 210 -3.04 4.67 -4.74
N LEU A 211 -1.91 3.96 -4.97
CA LEU A 211 -1.00 3.50 -3.92
C LEU A 211 -0.47 4.67 -3.07
N LEU A 212 -0.04 5.76 -3.71
CA LEU A 212 0.48 6.95 -3.04
C LEU A 212 -0.61 7.73 -2.27
N GLY A 213 -1.84 7.73 -2.78
CA GLY A 213 -2.97 8.45 -2.18
C GLY A 213 -3.86 7.59 -1.28
N TYR A 214 -3.60 6.28 -1.17
CA TYR A 214 -4.42 5.37 -0.37
C TYR A 214 -4.35 5.77 1.12
N PRO A 215 -5.48 5.73 1.86
CA PRO A 215 -6.77 5.17 1.47
C PRO A 215 -7.80 6.16 0.92
N LYS A 216 -7.40 7.39 0.59
CA LYS A 216 -8.30 8.41 0.01
C LYS A 216 -8.42 8.28 -1.50
N ALA A 217 -7.33 7.90 -2.15
CA ALA A 217 -7.33 7.57 -3.56
C ALA A 217 -7.75 6.11 -3.76
N THR A 218 -8.60 5.89 -4.75
CA THR A 218 -8.95 4.56 -5.25
C THR A 218 -8.64 4.53 -6.73
N VAL A 219 -8.32 3.34 -7.25
CA VAL A 219 -8.27 3.16 -8.70
C VAL A 219 -9.72 3.19 -9.18
N PRO A 220 -10.10 4.07 -10.14
CA PRO A 220 -11.37 3.92 -10.84
C PRO A 220 -11.48 2.50 -11.38
N GLN A 221 -12.65 1.87 -11.30
CA GLN A 221 -12.84 0.48 -11.74
C GLN A 221 -12.12 0.24 -13.09
N MET A 222 -11.11 -0.62 -13.09
CA MET A 222 -10.42 -1.09 -14.31
C MET A 222 -11.31 -2.10 -15.03
#